data_AF-A0A6A7LU49-F1
#
_entry.id   AF-A0A6A7LU49-F1
#
_cell.length_a   1.000
_cell.length_b   1.000
_cell.length_c   1.000
_cell.angle_alpha   90.00
_cell.angle_beta   90.00
_cell.angle_gamma   90.00
#
_symmetry.space_group_name_H-M   'P 1'
#
loop_
_entity.id
_entity.type
_entity.pdbx_description
1 polymer ?
#
loop_
_entity_poly.entity_id
_entity_poly.type
_entity_poly.pdbx_seq_one_letter_code
_entity_poly.pdbx_strand_id
1 'polypeptide(L)'
;MERTHSTVEVADQAIRQLAEAAPERALTDLTAIAHRAIIELNKIARNEASRRRGAADWGRWARMANATRGTVLQMASIRDSLKGLAAGDVGGGAAVQSEASTDEEAGSPGPFPEGTGDR
;
A
#
# COMPACT_ATOMS: atom_id res chain seq x y z
N MET A 1 -25.06 -37.53 7.12
CA MET A 1 -23.62 -37.29 6.87
C MET A 1 -23.41 -35.79 6.83
N GLU A 2 -22.88 -35.22 7.89
CA GLU A 2 -22.54 -33.79 7.99
C GLU A 2 -21.31 -33.54 7.11
N ARG A 3 -21.40 -32.64 6.11
CA ARG A 3 -20.23 -32.24 5.33
C ARG A 3 -19.46 -31.22 6.16
N THR A 4 -18.31 -31.62 6.69
CA THR A 4 -17.37 -30.68 7.30
C THR A 4 -16.71 -29.87 6.19
N HIS A 5 -17.23 -28.67 5.94
CA HIS A 5 -16.63 -27.75 4.98
C HIS A 5 -15.25 -27.30 5.49
N SER A 6 -14.27 -27.21 4.58
CA SER A 6 -12.95 -26.70 4.95
C SER A 6 -13.04 -25.21 5.34
N THR A 7 -12.16 -24.73 6.22
CA THR A 7 -12.14 -23.31 6.62
C THR A 7 -11.99 -22.38 5.40
N VAL A 8 -11.30 -22.84 4.35
CA VAL A 8 -11.14 -22.10 3.10
C VAL A 8 -12.47 -22.05 2.32
N GLU A 9 -13.21 -23.14 2.23
CA GLU A 9 -14.53 -23.15 1.60
C GLU A 9 -15.52 -22.21 2.29
N VAL A 10 -15.49 -22.19 3.63
CA VAL A 10 -16.31 -21.25 4.42
C VAL A 10 -15.91 -19.80 4.13
N ALA A 11 -14.60 -19.50 4.05
CA ALA A 11 -14.12 -18.17 3.73
C ALA A 11 -14.49 -17.75 2.29
N ASP A 12 -14.37 -18.65 1.33
CA ASP A 12 -14.75 -18.40 -0.07
C ASP A 12 -16.24 -18.11 -0.20
N GLN A 13 -17.08 -18.86 0.50
CA GLN A 13 -18.52 -18.60 0.51
C GLN A 13 -18.84 -17.24 1.15
N ALA A 14 -18.18 -16.88 2.26
CA ALA A 14 -18.35 -15.58 2.89
C ALA A 14 -17.90 -14.43 1.96
N ILE A 15 -16.79 -14.59 1.23
CA ILE A 15 -16.32 -13.60 0.24
C ILE A 15 -17.37 -13.41 -0.87
N ARG A 16 -17.95 -14.50 -1.38
CA ARG A 16 -19.01 -14.43 -2.41
C ARG A 16 -20.25 -13.72 -1.89
N GLN A 17 -20.69 -14.01 -0.68
CA GLN A 17 -21.84 -13.33 -0.07
C GLN A 17 -21.60 -11.83 0.11
N LEU A 18 -20.40 -11.41 0.51
CA LEU A 18 -20.06 -9.99 0.61
C LEU A 18 -20.03 -9.29 -0.76
N ALA A 19 -19.67 -10.02 -1.82
CA ALA A 19 -19.68 -9.48 -3.18
C ALA A 19 -21.09 -9.25 -3.75
N GLU A 20 -22.12 -9.86 -3.15
CA GLU A 20 -23.53 -9.65 -3.52
C GLU A 20 -24.15 -8.40 -2.88
N ALA A 21 -23.45 -7.74 -1.95
CA ALA A 21 -23.90 -6.49 -1.33
C ALA A 21 -23.89 -5.31 -2.32
N ALA A 22 -24.44 -4.16 -1.90
CA ALA A 22 -24.32 -2.90 -2.65
C ALA A 22 -22.84 -2.60 -2.99
N PRO A 23 -22.51 -2.08 -4.18
CA PRO A 23 -21.12 -1.99 -4.66
C PRO A 23 -20.16 -1.31 -3.68
N GLU A 24 -20.55 -0.19 -3.08
CA GLU A 24 -19.73 0.58 -2.12
C GLU A 24 -19.47 -0.23 -0.85
N ARG A 25 -20.49 -0.98 -0.40
CA ARG A 25 -20.39 -1.85 0.77
C ARG A 25 -19.52 -3.07 0.48
N ALA A 26 -19.72 -3.72 -0.67
CA ALA A 26 -18.92 -4.85 -1.12
C ALA A 26 -17.43 -4.46 -1.23
N LEU A 27 -17.13 -3.33 -1.87
CA LEU A 27 -15.76 -2.81 -1.98
C LEU A 27 -15.13 -2.56 -0.62
N THR A 28 -15.87 -1.94 0.31
CA THR A 28 -15.39 -1.66 1.67
C THR A 28 -15.10 -2.93 2.45
N ASP A 29 -16.04 -3.87 2.48
CA ASP A 29 -15.94 -5.10 3.27
C ASP A 29 -14.87 -6.04 2.70
N LEU A 30 -14.83 -6.24 1.38
CA LEU A 30 -13.82 -7.07 0.72
C LEU A 30 -12.42 -6.50 0.88
N THR A 31 -12.26 -5.17 0.73
CA THR A 31 -10.97 -4.51 0.94
C THR A 31 -10.49 -4.66 2.39
N ALA A 32 -11.40 -4.54 3.36
CA ALA A 32 -11.05 -4.72 4.77
C ALA A 32 -10.58 -6.15 5.07
N ILE A 33 -11.26 -7.16 4.52
CA ILE A 33 -10.88 -8.57 4.68
C ILE A 33 -9.53 -8.85 4.00
N ALA A 34 -9.38 -8.47 2.73
CA ALA A 34 -8.15 -8.68 1.98
C ALA A 34 -6.95 -7.99 2.65
N HIS A 35 -7.13 -6.76 3.16
CA HIS A 35 -6.08 -6.02 3.85
C HIS A 35 -5.66 -6.71 5.16
N ARG A 36 -6.60 -7.24 5.95
CA ARG A 36 -6.28 -8.00 7.17
C ARG A 36 -5.56 -9.31 6.84
N ALA A 37 -6.04 -10.04 5.82
CA ALA A 37 -5.42 -11.29 5.39
C ALA A 37 -3.97 -11.08 4.93
N ILE A 38 -3.70 -10.04 4.14
CA ILE A 38 -2.33 -9.77 3.66
C ILE A 38 -1.40 -9.30 4.78
N ILE A 39 -1.91 -8.59 5.80
CA ILE A 39 -1.13 -8.23 6.99
C ILE A 39 -0.68 -9.50 7.73
N GLU A 40 -1.57 -10.45 7.97
CA GLU A 40 -1.23 -11.71 8.64
C GLU A 40 -0.26 -12.55 7.81
N LEU A 41 -0.48 -12.64 6.50
CA LEU A 41 0.45 -13.34 5.60
C LEU A 41 1.85 -12.69 5.63
N ASN A 42 1.93 -11.36 5.61
CA ASN A 42 3.19 -10.65 5.69
C ASN A 42 3.92 -10.89 7.02
N LYS A 43 3.19 -10.94 8.15
CA LYS A 43 3.77 -11.28 9.45
C LYS A 43 4.39 -12.67 9.43
N ILE A 44 3.65 -13.67 8.93
CA ILE A 44 4.13 -15.06 8.82
C ILE A 44 5.38 -15.12 7.94
N ALA A 45 5.32 -14.53 6.74
CA ALA A 45 6.43 -14.55 5.80
C ALA A 45 7.70 -13.88 6.35
N ARG A 46 7.56 -12.73 7.02
CA ARG A 46 8.69 -12.03 7.66
C ARG A 46 9.30 -12.83 8.81
N ASN A 47 8.47 -13.46 9.63
CA ASN A 47 8.94 -14.27 10.75
C ASN A 47 9.71 -15.49 10.24
N GLU A 48 9.18 -16.18 9.23
CA GLU A 48 9.87 -17.31 8.60
C GLU A 48 11.17 -16.90 7.91
N ALA A 49 11.18 -15.79 7.18
CA ALA A 49 12.39 -15.26 6.55
C ALA A 49 13.48 -14.90 7.58
N SER A 50 13.08 -14.38 8.74
CA SER A 50 14.00 -14.05 9.83
C SER A 50 14.55 -15.31 10.49
N ARG A 51 13.67 -16.29 10.78
CA ARG A 51 14.01 -17.56 11.42
C ARG A 51 14.94 -18.42 10.56
N ARG A 52 14.76 -18.40 9.24
CA ARG A 52 15.49 -19.25 8.29
C ARG A 52 16.71 -18.57 7.69
N ARG A 53 17.16 -17.42 8.20
CA ARG A 53 18.33 -16.71 7.66
C ARG A 53 19.54 -17.64 7.61
N GLY A 54 20.13 -17.79 6.42
CA GLY A 54 21.25 -18.71 6.16
C GLY A 54 20.86 -20.14 5.76
N ALA A 55 19.58 -20.51 5.83
CA ALA A 55 19.09 -21.78 5.31
C ALA A 55 18.91 -21.77 3.78
N ALA A 56 18.93 -22.95 3.16
CA ALA A 56 18.81 -23.09 1.70
C ALA A 56 17.50 -22.52 1.11
N ASP A 57 16.42 -22.50 1.89
CA ASP A 57 15.11 -21.98 1.47
C ASP A 57 14.88 -20.50 1.87
N TRP A 58 15.83 -19.87 2.56
CA TRP A 58 15.72 -18.48 3.04
C TRP A 58 15.29 -17.50 1.94
N GLY A 59 15.93 -17.58 0.77
CA GLY A 59 15.66 -16.67 -0.35
C GLY A 59 14.21 -16.76 -0.87
N ARG A 60 13.52 -17.90 -0.68
CA ARG A 60 12.10 -18.05 -1.03
C ARG A 60 11.22 -17.29 -0.03
N TRP A 61 11.50 -17.42 1.26
CA TRP A 61 10.80 -16.70 2.32
C TRP A 61 11.04 -15.19 2.27
N ALA A 62 12.28 -14.76 2.00
CA ALA A 62 12.60 -13.36 1.84
C ALA A 62 11.84 -12.72 0.66
N ARG A 63 11.75 -13.43 -0.47
CA ARG A 63 10.93 -12.99 -1.62
C ARG A 63 9.46 -12.90 -1.29
N MET A 64 8.91 -13.89 -0.58
CA MET A 64 7.51 -13.86 -0.13
C MET A 64 7.25 -12.65 0.77
N ALA A 65 8.10 -12.41 1.77
CA ALA A 65 7.97 -11.27 2.67
C ALA A 65 8.02 -9.92 1.94
N ASN A 66 8.86 -9.80 0.90
CA ASN A 66 8.93 -8.60 0.08
C ASN A 66 7.69 -8.42 -0.80
N ALA A 67 7.19 -9.49 -1.41
CA ALA A 67 5.97 -9.46 -2.21
C ALA A 67 4.76 -9.03 -1.35
N THR A 68 4.58 -9.64 -0.19
CA THR A 68 3.47 -9.33 0.73
C THR A 68 3.56 -7.91 1.26
N ARG A 69 4.77 -7.38 1.50
CA ARG A 69 4.98 -5.97 1.86
C ARG A 69 4.46 -5.03 0.75
N GLY A 70 4.78 -5.32 -0.51
CA GLY A 70 4.28 -4.54 -1.65
C GLY A 70 2.75 -4.55 -1.72
N THR A 71 2.15 -5.72 -1.55
CA THR A 71 0.69 -5.87 -1.56
C THR A 71 0.01 -5.15 -0.39
N VAL A 72 0.59 -5.12 0.81
CA VAL A 72 0.06 -4.31 1.93
C VAL A 72 -0.05 -2.83 1.54
N LEU A 73 0.96 -2.28 0.85
CA LEU A 73 0.94 -0.88 0.39
C LEU A 73 -0.14 -0.65 -0.68
N GLN A 74 -0.28 -1.58 -1.62
CA GLN A 74 -1.35 -1.52 -2.63
C GLN A 74 -2.74 -1.56 -1.99
N MET A 75 -2.95 -2.43 -1.00
CA MET A 75 -4.22 -2.52 -0.25
C MET A 75 -4.51 -1.24 0.55
N ALA A 76 -3.49 -0.62 1.13
CA ALA A 76 -3.64 0.66 1.81
C ALA A 76 -4.10 1.76 0.83
N SER A 77 -3.50 1.82 -0.36
CA SER A 77 -3.90 2.74 -1.43
C SER A 77 -5.35 2.52 -1.88
N ILE A 78 -5.77 1.27 -2.12
CA ILE A 78 -7.16 0.94 -2.47
C ILE A 78 -8.12 1.45 -1.39
N ARG A 79 -7.83 1.17 -0.12
CA ARG A 79 -8.64 1.63 1.01
C ARG A 79 -8.76 3.16 1.05
N ASP A 80 -7.69 3.89 0.74
CA ASP A 80 -7.72 5.35 0.73
C ASP A 80 -8.54 5.88 -0.45
N SER A 81 -8.49 5.24 -1.62
CA SER A 81 -9.40 5.55 -2.73
C SER A 81 -10.87 5.32 -2.37
N LEU A 82 -11.19 4.28 -1.60
CA LEU A 82 -12.56 4.02 -1.14
C LEU A 82 -13.10 5.11 -0.22
N LYS A 83 -12.26 5.73 0.62
CA LYS A 83 -12.67 6.90 1.42
C LYS A 83 -13.10 8.07 0.53
N GLY A 84 -12.41 8.23 -0.60
CA GLY A 84 -12.77 9.22 -1.62
C GLY A 84 -14.14 8.94 -2.25
N LEU A 85 -14.50 7.67 -2.46
CA LEU A 85 -15.82 7.28 -2.96
C LEU A 85 -16.93 7.55 -1.93
N ALA A 86 -16.70 7.24 -0.66
CA ALA A 86 -17.67 7.51 0.41
C ALA A 86 -17.86 9.01 0.70
N ALA A 87 -16.83 9.84 0.46
CA ALA A 87 -16.90 11.29 0.57
C ALA A 87 -17.53 11.96 -0.67
N GLY A 88 -17.67 11.24 -1.79
CA GLY A 88 -18.21 11.74 -3.06
C GLY A 88 -19.71 12.05 -3.05
N ASP A 89 -20.44 11.69 -1.98
CA ASP A 89 -21.84 12.10 -1.75
C ASP A 89 -21.94 13.46 -1.00
N VAL A 90 -20.80 14.05 -0.60
CA VAL A 90 -20.70 15.37 0.00
C VAL A 90 -19.47 16.12 -0.55
N GLY A 91 -19.51 16.58 -1.80
CA GLY A 91 -18.46 17.51 -2.25
C GLY A 91 -18.19 17.58 -3.75
N GLY A 92 -19.22 17.76 -4.57
CA GLY A 92 -19.02 18.45 -5.83
C GLY A 92 -18.76 19.93 -5.57
N GLY A 93 -17.50 20.37 -5.70
CA GLY A 93 -17.17 21.77 -5.96
C GLY A 93 -16.15 22.45 -5.03
N ALA A 94 -14.89 22.53 -5.50
CA ALA A 94 -13.95 23.67 -5.45
C ALA A 94 -12.52 23.09 -5.58
N ALA A 95 -11.90 23.07 -6.75
CA ALA A 95 -11.05 24.18 -7.26
C ALA A 95 -10.01 24.59 -6.20
N VAL A 96 -8.70 24.50 -6.41
CA VAL A 96 -7.92 25.08 -7.51
C VAL A 96 -6.53 24.42 -7.51
N GLN A 97 -6.02 24.16 -8.71
CA GLN A 97 -4.59 23.95 -8.96
C GLN A 97 -3.85 25.24 -8.56
N SER A 98 -3.10 25.21 -7.47
CA SER A 98 -2.06 26.22 -7.25
C SER A 98 -0.75 25.66 -7.77
N GLU A 99 -0.51 25.95 -9.04
CA GLU A 99 0.84 26.12 -9.58
C GLU A 99 1.54 27.18 -8.73
N ALA A 100 2.43 26.74 -7.84
CA ALA A 100 3.43 27.64 -7.28
C ALA A 100 4.61 27.65 -8.26
N SER A 101 4.57 28.62 -9.18
CA SER A 101 5.75 29.12 -9.88
C SER A 101 6.89 29.27 -8.88
N THR A 102 7.92 28.46 -9.05
CA THR A 102 9.21 28.76 -8.42
C THR A 102 9.84 29.78 -9.35
N ASP A 103 9.78 31.04 -8.93
CA ASP A 103 10.49 32.15 -9.54
C ASP A 103 11.99 31.79 -9.57
N GLU A 104 12.48 31.47 -10.77
CA GLU A 104 13.91 31.37 -11.08
C GLU A 104 14.44 32.80 -11.15
N GLU A 105 14.58 33.46 -10.00
CA GLU A 105 15.31 34.73 -9.95
C GLU A 105 16.81 34.42 -9.98
N ALA A 106 17.41 34.72 -11.12
CA ALA A 106 18.82 34.63 -11.42
C ALA A 106 19.65 35.49 -10.44
N GLY A 107 20.05 34.86 -9.32
CA GLY A 107 21.11 35.36 -8.44
C GLY A 107 22.47 35.24 -9.12
N SER A 108 22.86 36.31 -9.80
CA SER A 108 24.17 36.58 -10.40
C SER A 108 25.33 36.02 -9.55
N PRO A 109 26.24 35.18 -10.10
CA PRO A 109 27.45 34.77 -9.38
C PRO A 109 28.39 35.98 -9.28
N GLY A 110 28.50 36.54 -8.08
CA GLY A 110 29.50 37.55 -7.76
C GLY A 110 30.92 37.02 -8.02
N PRO A 111 31.86 37.89 -8.44
CA PRO A 111 33.18 37.48 -8.86
C PRO A 111 34.00 36.94 -7.69
N PHE A 112 34.66 35.81 -7.91
CA PHE A 112 35.73 35.31 -7.04
C PHE A 112 36.89 36.31 -7.05
N PRO A 113 37.38 36.79 -5.89
CA PRO A 113 38.69 37.42 -5.85
C PRO A 113 39.77 36.34 -5.94
N GLU A 114 40.53 36.38 -7.03
CA GLU A 114 41.87 35.80 -7.13
C GLU A 114 42.75 36.38 -6.03
N GLY A 115 43.07 35.55 -5.04
CA GLY A 115 44.06 35.83 -4.01
C GLY A 115 45.30 34.97 -4.26
N THR A 116 46.21 35.54 -5.04
CA THR A 116 47.65 35.29 -5.10
C THR A 116 48.24 34.50 -3.93
N GLY A 117 49.01 33.45 -4.27
CA GLY A 117 49.90 32.80 -3.32
C GLY A 117 51.04 33.71 -2.86
N ASP A 118 51.60 33.40 -1.69
CA ASP A 118 53.04 33.39 -1.46
C ASP A 118 53.35 32.66 -0.13
N ARG A 119 54.38 31.81 -0.20
CA ARG A 119 55.19 31.18 0.88
C ARG A 119 54.65 29.95 1.63
#